data_AF-A0A7I7NXW7-F1
#
_entry.id   AF-A0A7I7NXW7-F1
#
_cell.length_a   1.000
_cell.length_b   1.000
_cell.length_c   1.000
_cell.angle_alpha   90.00
_cell.angle_beta   90.00
_cell.angle_gamma   90.00
#
_symmetry.space_group_name_H-M   'P 1'
#
loop_
_entity.id
_entity.type
_entity.pdbx_description
1 polymer ?
#
loop_
_entity_poly.entity_id
_entity_poly.type
_entity_poly.pdbx_seq_one_letter_code
_entity_poly.pdbx_strand_id
1 'polypeptide(L)'
;MDVAGLSHERSTRPGVARATSSRDRRTLRPHTGVGRPEPPRPIQAAAPSTGRLAADVDPAAPDAADHRQADYFLRVLSQNRRLTAQRIDDYQRAIAAAQANGDVDTVSSLRRIARIEEQDRDNLDRMLEKLRSRFGRRTPGPSPAHAPRPRSAVR
;
A
#
# COMPACT_ATOMS: atom_id res chain seq x y z
N MET A 1 12.56 -49.95 -52.20
CA MET A 1 13.13 -48.63 -51.86
C MET A 1 13.28 -48.55 -50.35
N ASP A 2 14.26 -47.77 -49.90
CA ASP A 2 14.66 -47.46 -48.50
C ASP A 2 15.38 -48.57 -47.71
N VAL A 3 16.72 -48.64 -47.73
CA VAL A 3 17.79 -47.88 -47.02
C VAL A 3 17.72 -47.80 -45.48
N ALA A 4 18.76 -48.41 -44.89
CA ALA A 4 19.52 -47.98 -43.70
C ALA A 4 18.83 -47.95 -42.33
N GLY A 5 19.32 -48.83 -41.46
CA GLY A 5 19.33 -48.57 -40.02
C GLY A 5 20.28 -47.42 -39.66
N LEU A 6 20.21 -46.96 -38.41
CA LEU A 6 21.33 -46.93 -37.47
C LEU A 6 20.92 -46.14 -36.21
N SER A 7 21.31 -46.73 -35.09
CA SER A 7 21.31 -46.23 -33.73
C SER A 7 21.91 -44.82 -33.62
N HIS A 8 21.38 -44.02 -32.70
CA HIS A 8 22.14 -42.99 -31.99
C HIS A 8 21.90 -43.11 -30.50
N GLU A 9 22.80 -43.84 -29.83
CA GLU A 9 23.14 -43.53 -28.45
C GLU A 9 23.92 -42.20 -28.43
N ARG A 10 23.47 -41.22 -27.67
CA ARG A 10 24.37 -40.29 -26.96
C ARG A 10 23.78 -39.92 -25.59
N SER A 11 24.32 -40.61 -24.61
CA SER A 11 24.48 -40.20 -23.22
C SER A 11 24.84 -38.72 -23.06
N THR A 12 24.17 -38.01 -22.16
CA THR A 12 24.84 -37.14 -21.17
C THR A 12 24.12 -37.22 -19.83
N ARG A 13 24.94 -37.25 -18.79
CA ARG A 13 24.69 -37.68 -17.41
C ARG A 13 24.22 -36.49 -16.51
N PRO A 14 23.93 -36.73 -15.20
CA PRO A 14 23.02 -35.95 -14.37
C PRO A 14 23.73 -34.84 -13.57
N GLY A 15 22.95 -34.04 -12.83
CA GLY A 15 23.41 -33.51 -11.55
C GLY A 15 23.06 -32.07 -11.22
N VAL A 16 22.14 -31.91 -10.26
CA VAL A 16 22.20 -30.99 -9.10
C VAL A 16 22.58 -29.52 -9.34
N ALA A 17 21.62 -28.62 -9.09
CA ALA A 17 21.89 -27.43 -8.29
C ALA A 17 20.60 -26.87 -7.64
N ARG A 18 20.51 -27.10 -6.33
CA ARG A 18 19.69 -26.38 -5.36
C ARG A 18 20.49 -25.16 -4.90
N ALA A 19 19.92 -23.96 -4.91
CA ALA A 19 20.27 -22.81 -4.02
C ALA A 19 19.56 -21.54 -4.52
N THR A 20 18.47 -21.13 -3.87
CA THR A 20 18.43 -20.09 -2.81
C THR A 20 18.80 -18.68 -3.26
N SER A 21 17.79 -17.82 -3.16
CA SER A 21 17.87 -16.37 -3.01
C SER A 21 19.05 -15.91 -2.15
N SER A 22 19.81 -14.94 -2.68
CA SER A 22 20.62 -14.03 -1.88
C SER A 22 20.26 -12.59 -2.24
N ARG A 23 19.66 -11.92 -1.26
CA ARG A 23 19.33 -10.50 -1.20
C ARG A 23 20.41 -9.87 -0.32
N ASP A 24 21.32 -9.08 -0.90
CA ASP A 24 22.16 -8.04 -0.27
C ASP A 24 23.28 -7.65 -1.29
N ARG A 25 23.77 -6.43 -1.53
CA ARG A 25 23.69 -5.08 -0.95
C ARG A 25 24.04 -4.05 -2.05
N ARG A 26 23.49 -2.85 -1.89
CA ARG A 26 24.14 -1.52 -2.08
C ARG A 26 25.25 -1.40 -3.13
N THR A 27 24.97 -0.66 -4.20
CA THR A 27 25.90 0.33 -4.79
C THR A 27 25.06 1.47 -5.38
N LEU A 28 25.10 2.63 -4.70
CA LEU A 28 25.76 3.84 -5.17
C LEU A 28 25.23 4.37 -6.51
N ARG A 29 24.46 5.44 -6.36
CA ARG A 29 24.16 6.47 -7.36
C ARG A 29 25.42 7.35 -7.54
N PRO A 30 25.91 7.52 -8.76
CA PRO A 30 26.48 8.80 -9.17
C PRO A 30 25.82 9.25 -10.48
N HIS A 31 25.03 10.32 -10.44
CA HIS A 31 24.72 11.05 -11.67
C HIS A 31 25.82 12.07 -11.88
N THR A 32 26.70 11.73 -12.81
CA THR A 32 27.74 12.57 -13.37
C THR A 32 27.09 13.77 -14.04
N GLY A 33 27.60 14.96 -13.72
CA GLY A 33 27.14 16.22 -14.26
C GLY A 33 27.43 16.38 -15.75
N VAL A 34 26.47 16.95 -16.46
CA VAL A 34 26.68 17.56 -17.76
C VAL A 34 26.42 19.05 -17.58
N GLY A 35 27.49 19.83 -17.59
CA GLY A 35 27.45 21.29 -17.61
C GLY A 35 26.81 21.79 -18.90
N ARG A 36 25.90 22.74 -18.79
CA ARG A 36 25.35 23.48 -19.93
C ARG A 36 25.64 24.97 -19.73
N PRO A 37 26.23 25.65 -20.73
CA PRO A 37 26.69 27.02 -20.61
C PRO A 37 25.53 28.04 -20.60
N GLU A 38 25.71 29.07 -19.78
CA GLU A 38 24.87 30.25 -19.61
C GLU A 38 25.04 31.23 -20.80
N PRO A 39 23.97 31.83 -21.35
CA PRO A 39 24.05 33.06 -22.14
C PRO A 39 23.66 34.32 -21.32
N PRO A 40 24.15 35.50 -21.72
CA PRO A 40 24.29 36.67 -20.85
C PRO A 40 22.98 37.42 -20.56
N ARG A 41 22.96 38.03 -19.37
CA ARG A 41 21.95 38.96 -18.84
C ARG A 41 21.74 40.20 -19.73
N PRO A 42 20.50 40.67 -19.89
CA PRO A 42 20.20 42.09 -20.00
C PRO A 42 19.89 42.66 -18.61
N ILE A 43 20.49 43.81 -18.34
CA ILE A 43 20.38 44.60 -17.13
C ILE A 43 19.06 45.40 -17.13
N GLN A 44 18.43 45.46 -15.96
CA GLN A 44 17.45 46.45 -15.47
C GLN A 44 16.04 46.50 -16.08
N ALA A 45 15.05 46.14 -15.24
CA ALA A 45 13.95 47.05 -14.92
C ALA A 45 13.29 46.66 -13.57
N ALA A 46 13.40 47.57 -12.62
CA ALA A 46 12.49 47.87 -11.50
C ALA A 46 11.82 46.70 -10.71
N ALA A 47 12.25 46.53 -9.45
CA ALA A 47 11.30 46.27 -8.36
C ALA A 47 10.49 47.58 -8.13
N PRO A 48 9.17 47.52 -7.88
CA PRO A 48 8.63 46.97 -6.65
C PRO A 48 7.47 46.00 -6.95
N SER A 49 7.30 44.92 -6.23
CA SER A 49 6.67 45.01 -4.92
C SER A 49 6.82 43.66 -4.23
N THR A 50 7.21 43.69 -2.98
CA THR A 50 6.88 42.71 -1.95
C THR A 50 5.36 42.67 -1.79
N GLY A 51 4.69 42.17 -2.81
CA GLY A 51 3.30 41.78 -2.86
C GLY A 51 3.26 40.34 -3.33
N ARG A 52 4.13 39.49 -2.75
CA ARG A 52 3.77 38.09 -2.62
C ARG A 52 2.46 38.16 -1.87
N LEU A 53 1.37 38.07 -2.62
CA LEU A 53 0.14 37.48 -2.15
C LEU A 53 0.61 36.16 -1.54
N ALA A 54 0.95 36.22 -0.25
CA ALA A 54 0.48 35.26 0.71
C ALA A 54 -1.04 35.30 0.55
N ALA A 55 -1.51 34.73 -0.56
CA ALA A 55 -2.82 34.15 -0.67
C ALA A 55 -2.77 33.09 0.41
N ASP A 56 -3.13 33.52 1.61
CA ASP A 56 -4.02 32.85 2.51
C ASP A 56 -4.09 31.36 2.16
N VAL A 57 -2.99 30.67 2.45
CA VAL A 57 -3.01 29.21 2.44
C VAL A 57 -3.82 28.91 3.68
N ASP A 58 -5.12 28.78 3.47
CA ASP A 58 -6.07 28.41 4.52
C ASP A 58 -5.42 27.25 5.30
N PRO A 59 -5.12 27.42 6.60
CA PRO A 59 -4.50 26.36 7.39
C PRO A 59 -5.36 25.09 7.45
N ALA A 60 -6.62 25.14 7.00
CA ALA A 60 -7.50 23.99 6.82
C ALA A 60 -7.32 23.23 5.48
N ALA A 61 -6.65 23.80 4.48
CA ALA A 61 -6.41 23.16 3.18
C ALA A 61 -5.50 21.90 3.23
N PRO A 62 -4.38 21.87 3.98
CA PRO A 62 -3.60 20.63 4.14
C PRO A 62 -4.40 19.52 4.84
N ASP A 63 -5.21 19.87 5.84
CA ASP A 63 -6.09 18.92 6.53
C ASP A 63 -7.11 18.29 5.56
N ALA A 64 -7.67 19.05 4.61
CA ALA A 64 -8.65 18.55 3.65
C ALA A 64 -8.05 17.55 2.65
N ALA A 65 -6.80 17.73 2.22
CA ALA A 65 -6.11 16.77 1.36
C ALA A 65 -5.83 15.46 2.10
N ASP A 66 -5.36 15.54 3.34
CA ASP A 66 -5.08 14.39 4.18
C ASP A 66 -6.36 13.59 4.49
N HIS A 67 -7.49 14.27 4.74
CA HIS A 67 -8.79 13.62 4.90
C HIS A 67 -9.21 12.84 3.65
N ARG A 68 -9.11 13.44 2.46
CA ARG A 68 -9.43 12.75 1.20
C ARG A 68 -8.54 11.53 0.96
N GLN A 69 -7.25 11.65 1.30
CA GLN A 69 -6.30 10.56 1.19
C GLN A 69 -6.62 9.44 2.21
N ALA A 70 -6.98 9.79 3.44
CA ALA A 70 -7.41 8.84 4.45
C ALA A 70 -8.66 8.06 4.00
N ASP A 71 -9.65 8.74 3.42
CA ASP A 71 -10.87 8.11 2.90
C ASP A 71 -10.57 7.11 1.77
N TYR A 72 -9.64 7.46 0.89
CA TYR A 72 -9.16 6.55 -0.15
C TYR A 72 -8.54 5.29 0.46
N PHE A 73 -7.61 5.44 1.40
CA PHE A 73 -6.96 4.29 2.05
C PHE A 73 -7.94 3.46 2.86
N LEU A 74 -8.90 4.08 3.55
CA LEU A 74 -9.95 3.35 4.26
C LEU A 74 -10.73 2.44 3.32
N ARG A 75 -11.06 2.91 2.11
CA ARG A 75 -11.75 2.11 1.09
C ARG A 75 -10.90 0.95 0.60
N VAL A 76 -9.66 1.22 0.19
CA VAL A 76 -8.75 0.20 -0.35
C VAL A 76 -8.38 -0.84 0.69
N LEU A 77 -8.03 -0.43 1.90
CA LEU A 77 -7.69 -1.35 3.00
C LEU A 77 -8.90 -2.19 3.41
N SER A 78 -10.11 -1.60 3.44
CA SER A 78 -11.33 -2.36 3.75
C SER A 78 -11.66 -3.39 2.67
N GLN A 79 -11.43 -3.06 1.39
CA GLN A 79 -11.58 -4.01 0.30
C GLN A 79 -10.56 -5.14 0.42
N ASN A 80 -9.28 -4.80 0.63
CA ASN A 80 -8.21 -5.79 0.78
C ASN A 80 -8.51 -6.74 1.94
N ARG A 81 -8.89 -6.20 3.11
CA ARG A 81 -9.27 -7.00 4.29
C ARG A 81 -10.37 -8.04 3.98
N ARG A 82 -11.36 -7.68 3.15
CA ARG A 82 -12.42 -8.60 2.73
C ARG A 82 -11.89 -9.70 1.81
N LEU A 83 -11.00 -9.36 0.87
CA LEU A 83 -10.36 -10.32 -0.02
C LEU A 83 -9.47 -11.30 0.77
N THR A 84 -8.68 -10.81 1.72
CA THR A 84 -7.86 -11.66 2.61
C THR A 84 -8.75 -12.59 3.44
N ALA A 85 -9.88 -12.10 3.97
CA ALA A 85 -10.83 -12.95 4.68
C ALA A 85 -11.40 -14.06 3.79
N GLN A 86 -11.81 -13.74 2.56
CA GLN A 86 -12.28 -14.75 1.60
C GLN A 86 -11.20 -15.80 1.31
N ARG A 87 -9.94 -15.39 1.10
CA ARG A 87 -8.84 -16.33 0.86
C ARG A 87 -8.59 -17.24 2.05
N ILE A 88 -8.71 -16.74 3.28
CA ILE A 88 -8.63 -17.57 4.50
C ILE A 88 -9.73 -18.64 4.46
N ASP A 89 -10.98 -18.27 4.15
CA ASP A 89 -12.09 -19.21 4.05
C ASP A 89 -11.89 -20.25 2.93
N ASP A 90 -11.31 -19.83 1.79
CA ASP A 90 -10.92 -20.73 0.70
C ASP A 90 -9.84 -21.73 1.15
N TYR A 91 -8.82 -21.27 1.87
CA TYR A 91 -7.76 -22.14 2.39
C TYR A 91 -8.28 -23.11 3.46
N GLN A 92 -9.19 -22.69 4.33
CA GLN A 92 -9.81 -23.58 5.31
C GLN A 92 -10.60 -24.70 4.63
N ARG A 93 -11.35 -24.39 3.58
CA ARG A 93 -12.04 -25.41 2.76
C ARG A 93 -11.05 -26.34 2.05
N ALA A 94 -9.98 -25.81 1.48
CA ALA A 94 -8.93 -26.61 0.84
C ALA A 94 -8.21 -27.53 1.83
N ILE A 95 -7.97 -27.07 3.07
CA ILE A 95 -7.41 -27.89 4.15
C ILE A 95 -8.34 -29.06 4.46
N ALA A 96 -9.64 -28.80 4.64
CA ALA A 96 -10.61 -29.86 4.92
C ALA A 96 -10.66 -30.91 3.79
N ALA A 97 -10.61 -30.47 2.52
CA ALA A 97 -10.56 -31.37 1.37
C ALA A 97 -9.27 -32.21 1.33
N ALA A 98 -8.11 -31.58 1.55
CA ALA A 98 -6.83 -32.29 1.59
C ALA A 98 -6.75 -33.28 2.76
N GLN A 99 -7.33 -32.94 3.92
CA GLN A 99 -7.45 -33.86 5.06
C GLN A 99 -8.31 -35.08 4.72
N ALA A 100 -9.45 -34.89 4.05
CA ALA A 100 -10.31 -35.99 3.62
C ALA A 100 -9.61 -36.93 2.63
N ASN A 101 -8.71 -36.39 1.81
CA ASN A 101 -7.91 -37.15 0.84
C ASN A 101 -6.63 -37.78 1.46
N GLY A 102 -6.32 -37.48 2.72
CA GLY A 102 -5.09 -37.97 3.38
C GLY A 102 -3.80 -37.29 2.88
N ASP A 103 -3.89 -36.15 2.20
CA ASP A 103 -2.73 -35.43 1.68
C ASP A 103 -2.09 -34.52 2.75
N VAL A 104 -1.20 -35.11 3.55
CA VAL A 104 -0.56 -34.46 4.71
C VAL A 104 0.36 -33.31 4.30
N ASP A 105 1.03 -33.42 3.16
CA ASP A 105 1.96 -32.40 2.67
C ASP A 105 1.19 -31.15 2.23
N THR A 106 0.12 -31.34 1.47
CA THR A 106 -0.76 -30.23 1.07
C THR A 106 -1.42 -29.58 2.28
N VAL A 107 -1.89 -30.35 3.27
CA VAL A 107 -2.43 -29.80 4.53
C VAL A 107 -1.41 -28.91 5.24
N SER A 108 -0.17 -29.37 5.35
CA SER A 108 0.89 -28.63 6.03
C SER A 108 1.23 -27.32 5.30
N SER A 109 1.31 -27.35 3.97
CA SER A 109 1.52 -26.17 3.14
C SER A 109 0.36 -25.17 3.24
N LEU A 110 -0.88 -25.64 3.11
CA LEU A 110 -2.07 -24.79 3.18
C LEU A 110 -2.23 -24.12 4.55
N ARG A 111 -1.95 -24.82 5.64
CA ARG A 111 -1.96 -24.23 6.99
C ARG A 111 -0.94 -23.11 7.14
N ARG A 112 0.25 -23.28 6.56
CA ARG A 112 1.28 -22.23 6.56
C ARG A 112 0.79 -21.01 5.82
N ILE A 113 0.17 -21.18 4.65
CA ILE A 113 -0.35 -20.07 3.85
C ILE A 113 -1.51 -19.37 4.59
N ALA A 114 -2.46 -20.13 5.14
CA ALA A 114 -3.58 -19.58 5.90
C ALA A 114 -3.13 -18.69 7.07
N ARG A 115 -2.09 -19.11 7.81
CA ARG A 115 -1.51 -18.29 8.90
C ARG A 115 -0.89 -16.98 8.41
N ILE A 116 -0.29 -16.96 7.23
CA ILE A 116 0.27 -15.73 6.64
C ILE A 116 -0.85 -14.75 6.32
N GLU A 117 -1.95 -15.24 5.73
CA GLU A 117 -3.12 -14.41 5.43
C GLU A 117 -3.83 -13.93 6.71
N GLU A 118 -3.91 -14.75 7.75
CA GLU A 118 -4.42 -14.33 9.06
C GLU A 118 -3.59 -13.18 9.64
N GLN A 119 -2.26 -13.27 9.56
CA GLN A 119 -1.37 -12.20 9.98
C GLN A 119 -1.56 -10.93 9.15
N ASP A 120 -1.76 -11.07 7.83
CA ASP A 120 -2.02 -9.92 6.94
C ASP A 120 -3.35 -9.25 7.29
N ARG A 121 -4.41 -10.04 7.53
CA ARG A 121 -5.71 -9.52 7.99
C ARG A 121 -5.57 -8.72 9.28
N ASP A 122 -4.84 -9.24 10.26
CA ASP A 122 -4.60 -8.56 11.53
C ASP A 122 -3.81 -7.25 11.33
N ASN A 123 -2.87 -7.21 10.39
CA ASN A 123 -2.14 -5.99 10.04
C ASN A 123 -3.06 -4.96 9.39
N LEU A 124 -3.91 -5.38 8.45
CA LEU A 124 -4.91 -4.52 7.81
C LEU A 124 -5.89 -3.95 8.84
N ASP A 125 -6.33 -4.76 9.81
CA ASP A 125 -7.21 -4.32 10.89
C ASP A 125 -6.56 -3.23 11.75
N ARG A 126 -5.28 -3.41 12.13
CA ARG A 126 -4.52 -2.38 12.86
C ARG A 126 -4.33 -1.10 12.03
N MET A 127 -4.11 -1.20 10.72
CA MET A 127 -3.99 -0.03 9.85
C MET A 127 -5.32 0.73 9.76
N LEU A 128 -6.42 0.01 9.55
CA LEU A 128 -7.77 0.58 9.50
C LEU A 128 -8.14 1.29 10.80
N GLU A 129 -7.85 0.67 11.95
CA GLU A 129 -8.09 1.26 13.27
C GLU A 129 -7.31 2.58 13.44
N LYS A 130 -6.01 2.58 13.12
CA LYS A 130 -5.17 3.78 13.21
C LYS A 130 -5.68 4.91 12.32
N LEU A 131 -6.09 4.62 11.09
CA LEU A 131 -6.66 5.62 10.18
C LEU A 131 -7.97 6.18 10.75
N ARG A 132 -8.89 5.31 11.19
CA ARG A 132 -10.17 5.73 11.77
C ARG A 132 -9.99 6.57 13.03
N SER A 133 -9.05 6.20 13.90
CA SER A 133 -8.76 6.96 15.12
C SER A 133 -8.25 8.37 14.84
N ARG A 134 -7.45 8.56 13.77
CA ARG A 134 -6.86 9.86 13.43
C ARG A 134 -7.83 10.75 12.65
N PHE A 135 -8.58 10.17 11.71
CA PHE A 135 -9.38 10.95 10.75
C PHE A 135 -10.91 10.87 11.00
N GLY A 136 -11.38 9.96 11.86
CA GLY A 136 -12.81 9.79 12.15
C GLY A 136 -13.41 10.74 13.19
N ARG A 137 -12.60 11.61 13.82
CA ARG A 137 -13.03 12.49 14.93
C ARG A 137 -13.55 13.89 14.53
N ARG A 138 -13.70 14.20 13.24
CA ARG A 138 -14.28 15.48 12.78
C ARG A 138 -15.68 15.31 12.19
N THR A 139 -16.64 14.97 13.03
CA THR A 139 -17.98 15.55 12.89
C THR A 139 -18.15 16.45 14.10
N PRO A 140 -17.84 17.76 14.01
CA PRO A 140 -18.36 18.69 14.98
C PRO A 140 -19.88 18.66 14.79
N GLY A 141 -20.56 17.84 15.60
CA GLY A 141 -21.97 18.08 15.88
C GLY A 141 -22.12 19.53 16.33
N PRO A 142 -23.19 20.22 15.95
CA PRO A 142 -23.37 21.63 16.28
C PRO A 142 -23.11 21.84 17.77
N SER A 143 -22.05 22.60 18.07
CA SER A 143 -21.71 22.99 19.43
C SER A 143 -22.98 23.59 20.06
N PRO A 144 -23.43 23.13 21.24
CA PRO A 144 -24.60 23.71 21.92
C PRO A 144 -24.30 25.11 22.51
N ALA A 145 -23.48 25.92 21.84
CA ALA A 145 -23.12 27.27 22.25
C ALA A 145 -24.16 28.35 21.88
N HIS A 146 -25.29 27.97 21.28
CA HIS A 146 -26.40 28.89 21.04
C HIS A 146 -27.74 28.31 21.50
N ALA A 147 -27.86 28.08 22.81
CA ALA A 147 -29.17 28.15 23.44
C ALA A 147 -29.59 29.63 23.48
N PRO A 148 -30.71 30.06 22.84
CA PRO A 148 -31.19 31.41 22.96
C PRO A 148 -31.62 31.65 24.40
N ARG A 149 -30.90 32.54 25.10
CA ARG A 149 -31.18 32.93 26.48
C ARG A 149 -32.59 33.55 26.53
N PRO A 150 -33.55 32.98 27.29
CA PRO A 150 -34.87 33.57 27.41
C PRO A 150 -34.73 34.91 28.15
N ARG A 151 -35.12 36.00 27.48
CA ARG A 151 -35.24 37.32 28.10
C ARG A 151 -36.46 37.28 29.02
N SER A 152 -36.21 37.23 30.32
CA SER A 152 -37.22 37.44 31.35
C SER A 152 -37.79 38.85 31.22
N ALA A 153 -39.06 38.96 30.86
CA ALA A 153 -39.81 40.20 30.90
C ALA A 153 -39.97 40.63 32.36
N VAL A 154 -39.41 41.80 32.68
CA VAL A 154 -39.64 42.51 33.95
C VAL A 154 -41.04 43.11 33.87
N ARG A 155 -41.80 42.93 34.95
CA ARG A 155 -43.19 43.36 35.14
C ARG A 155 -43.23 44.75 35.77
#